data_AF-A0A934YTI4-F1
#
_entry.id   AF-A0A934YTI4-F1
#
_cell.length_a   1.000
_cell.length_b   1.000
_cell.length_c   1.000
_cell.angle_alpha   90.00
_cell.angle_beta   90.00
_cell.angle_gamma   90.00
#
_symmetry.space_group_name_H-M   'P 1'
#
loop_
_entity.id
_entity.type
_entity.pdbx_description
1 polymer ?
#
loop_
_entity_poly.entity_id
_entity_poly.type
_entity_poly.pdbx_seq_one_letter_code
_entity_poly.pdbx_strand_id
1 'polypeptide(L)'
;MDHYATLGLTYSADAHAIKEAYRSLAKRYHPDVSKEVNAQEQFIRVTQAYEILSDPIKRSRYDVTRFSPSPRSAPAKEQARYERNVRRDQHSTKARAEHFGRMKYERFYHEYFDSNVAYFVPKMAGCFGIIIGIILCWIIIALVFVLVGIDLNFILIVMFFSIPGGVWLSVLFDDWHNQQAKARARQE
;
A
#
# COMPACT_ATOMS: atom_id res chain seq x y z
N MET A 1 -4.23 1.19 -24.45
CA MET A 1 -5.31 0.56 -23.65
C MET A 1 -5.67 1.51 -22.52
N ASP A 2 -6.96 1.70 -22.27
CA ASP A 2 -7.43 2.43 -21.09
C ASP A 2 -7.58 1.43 -19.93
N HIS A 3 -6.71 1.55 -18.92
CA HIS A 3 -6.70 0.65 -17.76
C HIS A 3 -7.90 0.88 -16.86
N TYR A 4 -8.39 2.13 -16.74
CA TYR A 4 -9.56 2.43 -15.94
C TYR A 4 -10.81 1.88 -16.60
N ALA A 5 -10.95 2.06 -17.92
CA ALA A 5 -12.06 1.47 -18.66
C ALA A 5 -12.07 -0.07 -18.60
N THR A 6 -10.89 -0.70 -18.64
CA THR A 6 -10.77 -2.17 -18.47
C THR A 6 -11.30 -2.66 -17.13
N LEU A 7 -11.12 -1.87 -16.07
CA LEU A 7 -11.68 -2.17 -14.74
C LEU A 7 -13.10 -1.63 -14.54
N GLY A 8 -13.68 -0.94 -15.53
CA GLY A 8 -14.99 -0.29 -15.42
C GLY A 8 -15.02 0.90 -14.46
N LEU A 9 -13.88 1.59 -14.28
CA LEU A 9 -13.70 2.69 -13.34
C LEU A 9 -13.51 4.02 -14.04
N THR A 10 -13.78 5.11 -13.30
CA THR A 10 -13.42 6.47 -13.70
C THR A 10 -12.00 6.80 -13.23
N TYR A 11 -11.42 7.86 -13.80
CA TYR A 11 -10.06 8.30 -13.47
C TYR A 11 -9.90 8.82 -12.04
N SER A 12 -11.01 9.24 -11.43
CA SER A 12 -11.10 9.67 -10.03
C SER A 12 -11.21 8.50 -9.04
N ALA A 13 -11.21 7.25 -9.51
CA ALA A 13 -11.32 6.09 -8.64
C ALA A 13 -10.16 6.02 -7.65
N ASP A 14 -10.47 5.74 -6.38
CA ASP A 14 -9.49 5.55 -5.34
C ASP A 14 -8.86 4.14 -5.42
N ALA A 15 -7.81 3.90 -4.62
CA ALA A 15 -7.14 2.61 -4.60
C ALA A 15 -8.07 1.47 -4.12
N HIS A 16 -9.06 1.79 -3.29
CA HIS A 16 -10.03 0.83 -2.79
C HIS A 16 -10.95 0.34 -3.91
N ALA A 17 -11.56 1.26 -4.67
CA ALA A 17 -12.40 0.94 -5.81
C ALA A 17 -11.64 0.17 -6.89
N ILE A 18 -10.37 0.51 -7.14
CA ILE A 18 -9.48 -0.24 -8.06
C ILE A 18 -9.33 -1.69 -7.59
N LYS A 19 -9.09 -1.90 -6.29
CA LYS A 19 -8.93 -3.24 -5.72
C LYS A 19 -10.24 -4.04 -5.72
N GLU A 20 -11.35 -3.41 -5.39
CA GLU A 20 -12.67 -4.07 -5.41
C GLU A 20 -13.10 -4.45 -6.82
N ALA A 21 -12.96 -3.54 -7.78
CA ALA A 21 -13.25 -3.81 -9.19
C ALA A 21 -12.41 -4.99 -9.70
N TYR A 22 -11.10 -4.99 -9.40
CA TYR A 22 -10.23 -6.11 -9.74
C TYR A 22 -10.68 -7.42 -9.10
N ARG A 23 -11.02 -7.43 -7.81
CA ARG A 23 -11.50 -8.64 -7.11
C ARG A 23 -12.76 -9.21 -7.76
N SER A 24 -13.71 -8.35 -8.14
CA SER A 24 -14.96 -8.78 -8.78
C SER A 24 -14.72 -9.36 -10.18
N LEU A 25 -13.87 -8.71 -10.98
CA LEU A 25 -13.56 -9.11 -12.35
C LEU A 25 -12.65 -10.35 -12.38
N ALA A 26 -11.68 -10.44 -11.46
CA ALA A 26 -10.82 -11.61 -11.31
C ALA A 26 -11.66 -12.85 -11.00
N LYS A 27 -12.63 -12.77 -10.08
CA LYS A 27 -13.56 -13.88 -9.81
C LYS A 27 -14.41 -14.26 -11.02
N ARG A 28 -14.83 -13.29 -11.84
CA ARG A 28 -15.65 -13.54 -13.03
C ARG A 28 -14.87 -14.21 -14.16
N TYR A 29 -13.63 -13.79 -14.39
CA TYR A 29 -12.84 -14.18 -15.57
C TYR A 29 -11.73 -15.20 -15.27
N HIS A 30 -11.51 -15.58 -14.01
CA HIS A 30 -10.50 -16.57 -13.70
C HIS A 30 -10.82 -17.91 -14.41
N PRO A 31 -9.86 -18.51 -15.13
CA PRO A 31 -10.09 -19.64 -16.04
C PRO A 31 -10.61 -20.92 -15.34
N ASP A 32 -10.32 -21.09 -14.05
CA ASP A 32 -10.80 -22.21 -13.22
C ASP A 32 -12.31 -22.13 -12.88
N VAL A 33 -12.91 -20.93 -12.85
CA VAL A 33 -14.30 -20.72 -12.40
C VAL A 33 -15.22 -20.13 -13.48
N SER A 34 -14.64 -19.45 -14.46
CA SER A 34 -15.39 -18.80 -15.53
C SER A 34 -15.85 -19.80 -16.58
N LYS A 35 -17.03 -19.55 -17.16
CA LYS A 35 -17.58 -20.33 -18.28
C LYS A 35 -17.46 -19.61 -19.62
N GLU A 36 -16.88 -18.42 -19.64
CA GLU A 36 -16.78 -17.61 -20.86
C GLU A 36 -15.63 -18.07 -21.75
N VAL A 37 -15.84 -18.06 -23.08
CA VAL A 37 -14.84 -18.47 -24.07
C VAL A 37 -13.59 -17.57 -24.05
N ASN A 38 -13.77 -16.30 -23.67
CA ASN A 38 -12.68 -15.31 -23.62
C ASN A 38 -12.18 -15.03 -22.19
N ALA A 39 -12.52 -15.88 -21.21
CA ALA A 39 -12.18 -15.68 -19.81
C ALA A 39 -10.67 -15.45 -19.58
N GLN A 40 -9.82 -16.27 -20.19
CA GLN A 40 -8.37 -16.15 -20.07
C GLN A 40 -7.84 -14.80 -20.58
N GLU A 41 -8.31 -14.35 -21.75
CA GLU A 41 -7.85 -13.08 -22.32
C GLU A 41 -8.33 -11.89 -21.49
N GLN A 42 -9.58 -11.93 -21.02
CA GLN A 42 -10.12 -10.89 -20.14
C GLN A 42 -9.39 -10.86 -18.80
N PHE A 43 -9.08 -12.02 -18.22
CA PHE A 43 -8.31 -12.12 -16.98
C PHE A 43 -6.91 -11.50 -17.14
N ILE A 44 -6.24 -11.75 -18.27
CA ILE A 44 -4.95 -11.12 -18.58
C ILE A 44 -5.08 -9.59 -18.65
N ARG A 45 -6.06 -9.07 -19.40
CA ARG A 45 -6.29 -7.62 -19.53
C ARG A 45 -6.60 -6.96 -18.19
N VAL A 46 -7.48 -7.57 -17.40
CA VAL A 46 -7.90 -7.09 -16.07
C VAL A 46 -6.72 -7.08 -15.10
N THR A 47 -5.90 -8.13 -15.10
CA THR A 47 -4.70 -8.20 -14.25
C THR A 47 -3.64 -7.16 -14.67
N GLN A 48 -3.41 -6.97 -15.97
CA GLN A 48 -2.51 -5.94 -16.47
C GLN A 48 -2.95 -4.53 -16.08
N ALA A 49 -4.26 -4.24 -16.18
CA ALA A 49 -4.81 -2.96 -15.76
C ALA A 49 -4.63 -2.74 -14.25
N TYR A 50 -4.92 -3.75 -13.44
CA TYR A 50 -4.73 -3.66 -12.00
C TYR A 50 -3.25 -3.46 -11.62
N GLU A 51 -2.30 -4.17 -12.21
CA GLU A 51 -0.88 -4.03 -11.86
C GLU A 51 -0.28 -2.63 -12.12
N ILE A 52 -0.86 -1.89 -13.06
CA ILE A 52 -0.46 -0.52 -13.36
C ILE A 52 -1.16 0.45 -12.41
N LEU A 53 -2.46 0.24 -12.14
CA LEU A 53 -3.27 1.14 -11.34
C LEU A 53 -3.14 0.95 -9.83
N SER A 54 -2.71 -0.24 -9.37
CA SER A 54 -2.56 -0.58 -7.94
C SER A 54 -1.31 0.04 -7.32
N ASP A 55 -0.26 0.25 -8.10
CA ASP A 55 1.00 0.86 -7.65
C ASP A 55 0.93 2.38 -7.87
N PRO A 56 1.01 3.21 -6.81
CA PRO A 56 0.92 4.66 -6.92
C PRO A 56 1.95 5.26 -7.91
N ILE A 57 3.15 4.70 -7.97
CA ILE A 57 4.22 5.19 -8.85
C ILE A 57 3.89 4.86 -10.31
N LYS A 58 3.43 3.64 -10.59
CA LYS A 58 3.05 3.24 -11.95
C LYS A 58 1.78 3.96 -12.41
N ARG A 59 0.80 4.12 -11.54
CA ARG A 59 -0.43 4.88 -11.79
C ARG A 59 -0.10 6.32 -12.15
N SER A 60 0.72 6.99 -11.34
CA SER A 60 1.17 8.37 -11.61
C SER A 60 1.86 8.48 -12.97
N ARG A 61 2.79 7.57 -13.30
CA ARG A 61 3.45 7.56 -14.62
C ARG A 61 2.46 7.35 -15.77
N TYR A 62 1.49 6.44 -15.60
CA TYR A 62 0.45 6.18 -16.58
C TYR A 62 -0.42 7.42 -16.81
N ASP A 63 -0.88 8.04 -15.72
CA ASP A 63 -1.70 9.25 -15.75
C ASP A 63 -0.93 10.40 -16.43
N VAL A 64 0.35 10.63 -16.06
CA VAL A 64 1.20 11.66 -16.69
C VAL A 64 1.38 11.39 -18.19
N THR A 65 1.66 10.16 -18.59
CA THR A 65 1.88 9.82 -20.01
C THR A 65 0.61 9.98 -20.84
N ARG A 66 -0.56 9.90 -20.20
CA ARG A 66 -1.85 10.09 -20.86
C ARG A 66 -2.16 11.56 -21.13
N PHE A 67 -1.75 12.48 -20.25
CA PHE A 67 -1.98 13.92 -20.39
C PHE A 67 -0.80 14.65 -21.07
N SER A 68 0.39 14.05 -21.12
CA SER A 68 1.58 14.63 -21.76
C SER A 68 1.63 14.31 -23.26
N PRO A 69 2.14 15.21 -24.11
CA PRO A 69 2.35 14.93 -25.53
C PRO A 69 3.21 13.67 -25.69
N SER A 70 2.83 12.84 -26.67
CA SER A 70 3.50 11.59 -27.00
C SER A 70 5.03 11.72 -26.93
N PRO A 71 5.77 10.71 -26.41
CA PRO A 71 7.25 10.71 -26.37
C PRO A 71 7.92 10.96 -27.73
N ARG A 72 7.15 10.97 -28.82
CA ARG A 72 7.56 11.31 -30.19
C ARG A 72 8.36 12.62 -30.33
N SER A 73 8.20 13.59 -29.42
CA SER A 73 9.01 14.82 -29.42
C SER A 73 10.30 14.74 -28.59
N ALA A 74 10.50 13.67 -27.81
CA ALA A 74 11.71 13.46 -27.02
C ALA A 74 12.89 12.98 -27.88
N PRO A 75 14.15 13.14 -27.43
CA PRO A 75 15.31 12.58 -28.12
C PRO A 75 15.21 11.07 -28.33
N ALA A 76 15.72 10.55 -29.46
CA ALA A 76 15.60 9.13 -29.84
C ALA A 76 16.11 8.15 -28.76
N LYS A 77 17.15 8.51 -28.00
CA LYS A 77 17.68 7.69 -26.90
C LYS A 77 16.67 7.52 -25.75
N GLU A 78 15.91 8.57 -25.46
CA GLU A 78 14.90 8.58 -24.41
C GLU A 78 13.65 7.81 -24.84
N GLN A 79 13.23 7.97 -26.10
CA GLN A 79 12.18 7.16 -26.70
C GLN A 79 12.50 5.66 -26.61
N ALA A 80 13.71 5.25 -27.02
CA ALA A 80 14.15 3.86 -26.95
C ALA A 80 14.16 3.32 -25.50
N ARG A 81 14.52 4.15 -24.52
CA ARG A 81 14.47 3.77 -23.10
C ARG A 81 13.03 3.59 -22.61
N TYR A 82 12.14 4.52 -22.97
CA TYR A 82 10.72 4.44 -22.65
C TYR A 82 10.09 3.17 -23.25
N GLU A 83 10.29 2.92 -24.54
CA GLU A 83 9.78 1.72 -25.21
C GLU A 83 10.29 0.43 -24.56
N ARG A 84 11.57 0.38 -24.20
CA ARG A 84 12.16 -0.77 -23.49
C ARG A 84 11.47 -1.02 -22.15
N ASN A 85 11.25 0.04 -21.36
CA ASN A 85 10.58 -0.06 -20.07
C ASN A 85 9.14 -0.54 -20.23
N VAL A 86 8.39 0.05 -21.18
CA VAL A 86 7.01 -0.36 -21.47
C VAL A 86 6.94 -1.82 -21.90
N ARG A 87 7.81 -2.26 -22.82
CA ARG A 87 7.85 -3.67 -23.26
C ARG A 87 8.17 -4.62 -22.12
N ARG A 88 9.14 -4.27 -21.27
CA ARG A 88 9.50 -5.06 -20.08
C ARG A 88 8.32 -5.17 -19.12
N ASP A 89 7.65 -4.06 -18.84
CA ASP A 89 6.53 -4.00 -17.91
C ASP A 89 5.31 -4.75 -18.49
N GLN A 90 5.07 -4.70 -19.80
CA GLN A 90 4.08 -5.52 -20.49
C GLN A 90 4.39 -7.02 -20.40
N HIS A 91 5.66 -7.40 -20.54
CA HIS A 91 6.09 -8.79 -20.44
C HIS A 91 5.91 -9.33 -19.01
N SER A 92 6.32 -8.56 -17.99
CA SER A 92 6.19 -8.98 -16.59
C SER A 92 4.72 -9.09 -16.15
N THR A 93 3.90 -8.11 -16.51
CA THR A 93 2.46 -8.11 -16.20
C THR A 93 1.73 -9.26 -16.87
N LYS A 94 2.06 -9.57 -18.13
CA LYS A 94 1.50 -10.74 -18.83
C LYS A 94 1.93 -12.05 -18.18
N ALA A 95 3.22 -12.23 -17.88
CA ALA A 95 3.73 -13.45 -17.26
C ALA A 95 3.08 -13.72 -15.90
N ARG A 96 2.86 -12.66 -15.11
CA ARG A 96 2.20 -12.75 -13.81
C ARG A 96 0.70 -13.06 -13.92
N ALA A 97 0.01 -12.45 -14.90
CA ALA A 97 -1.38 -12.81 -15.19
C ALA A 97 -1.54 -14.27 -15.66
N GLU A 98 -0.63 -14.76 -16.50
CA GLU A 98 -0.61 -16.17 -16.90
C GLU A 98 -0.32 -17.09 -15.71
N HIS A 99 0.59 -16.71 -14.82
CA HIS A 99 0.88 -17.45 -13.61
C HIS A 99 -0.37 -17.59 -12.73
N PHE A 100 -1.08 -16.49 -12.48
CA PHE A 100 -2.34 -16.51 -11.72
C PHE A 100 -3.42 -17.33 -12.42
N GLY A 101 -3.55 -17.23 -13.75
CA GLY A 101 -4.53 -18.02 -14.50
C GLY A 101 -4.25 -19.52 -14.51
N ARG A 102 -3.00 -19.96 -14.32
CA ARG A 102 -2.68 -21.40 -14.22
C ARG A 102 -2.93 -21.99 -12.84
N MET A 103 -3.14 -21.16 -11.82
CA MET A 103 -3.42 -21.64 -10.46
C MET A 103 -4.90 -21.96 -10.26
N LYS A 104 -5.22 -22.69 -9.19
CA LYS A 104 -6.60 -22.82 -8.73
C LYS A 104 -7.10 -21.48 -8.20
N TYR A 105 -8.36 -21.15 -8.47
CA TYR A 105 -8.95 -19.87 -8.06
C TYR A 105 -8.81 -19.62 -6.55
N GLU A 106 -9.11 -20.63 -5.73
CA GLU A 106 -9.01 -20.50 -4.26
C GLU A 106 -7.59 -20.18 -3.79
N ARG A 107 -6.58 -20.80 -4.41
CA ARG A 107 -5.17 -20.53 -4.09
C ARG A 107 -4.79 -19.10 -4.50
N PHE A 108 -5.12 -18.71 -5.73
CA PHE A 108 -4.91 -17.36 -6.23
C PHE A 108 -5.57 -16.33 -5.30
N TYR A 109 -6.80 -16.60 -4.88
CA TYR A 109 -7.57 -15.68 -4.07
C TYR A 109 -6.95 -15.46 -2.69
N HIS A 110 -6.56 -16.54 -2.00
CA HIS A 110 -5.90 -16.44 -0.70
C HIS A 110 -4.51 -15.80 -0.79
N GLU A 111 -3.70 -16.18 -1.78
CA GLU A 111 -2.35 -15.63 -1.91
C GLU A 111 -2.35 -14.14 -2.26
N TYR A 112 -3.31 -13.70 -3.07
CA TYR A 112 -3.34 -12.34 -3.60
C TYR A 112 -4.18 -11.35 -2.78
N PHE A 113 -5.31 -11.79 -2.22
CA PHE A 113 -6.26 -10.88 -1.56
C PHE A 113 -6.24 -10.94 -0.02
N ASP A 114 -5.94 -12.09 0.58
CA ASP A 114 -6.01 -12.29 2.04
C ASP A 114 -4.80 -11.73 2.81
N SER A 115 -3.70 -11.45 2.10
CA SER A 115 -2.49 -10.84 2.68
C SER A 115 -2.73 -9.46 3.30
N ASN A 116 -3.85 -8.79 3.00
CA ASN A 116 -4.21 -7.50 3.61
C ASN A 116 -4.85 -7.63 5.00
N VAL A 117 -5.44 -8.77 5.37
CA VAL A 117 -6.01 -8.98 6.72
C VAL A 117 -4.97 -9.62 7.63
N ALA A 118 -4.19 -10.56 7.09
CA ALA A 118 -3.18 -11.29 7.85
C ALA A 118 -1.97 -10.43 8.29
N TYR A 119 -1.63 -9.35 7.58
CA TYR A 119 -0.48 -8.50 7.94
C TYR A 119 -0.84 -7.25 8.77
N PHE A 120 -2.09 -6.78 8.67
CA PHE A 120 -2.54 -5.55 9.35
C PHE A 120 -3.09 -5.81 10.76
N VAL A 121 -3.75 -6.95 10.98
CA VAL A 121 -4.37 -7.30 12.28
C VAL A 121 -3.34 -7.60 13.39
N PRO A 122 -2.21 -8.32 13.17
CA PRO A 122 -1.29 -8.61 14.27
C PRO A 122 -0.41 -7.42 14.68
N LYS A 123 -0.02 -6.53 13.75
CA LYS A 123 0.79 -5.34 14.10
C LYS A 123 0.00 -4.28 14.86
N MET A 124 -1.28 -4.12 14.55
CA MET A 124 -2.14 -3.13 15.21
C MET A 124 -2.65 -3.61 16.57
N ALA A 125 -2.95 -4.91 16.73
CA ALA A 125 -3.45 -5.47 17.99
C ALA A 125 -2.48 -5.28 19.17
N GLY A 126 -1.16 -5.33 18.93
CA GLY A 126 -0.15 -5.11 19.96
C GLY A 126 -0.12 -3.66 20.48
N CYS A 127 -0.23 -2.68 19.58
CA CYS A 127 -0.16 -1.26 19.96
C CYS A 127 -1.45 -0.78 20.65
N PHE A 128 -2.62 -1.26 20.22
CA PHE A 128 -3.89 -0.89 20.85
C PHE A 128 -3.98 -1.38 22.30
N GLY A 129 -3.49 -2.59 22.60
CA GLY A 129 -3.44 -3.10 23.98
C GLY A 129 -2.56 -2.26 24.91
N ILE A 130 -1.42 -1.78 24.42
CA ILE A 130 -0.50 -0.93 25.18
C ILE A 130 -1.12 0.45 25.43
N ILE A 131 -1.75 1.05 24.42
CA ILE A 131 -2.41 2.36 24.54
C ILE A 131 -3.57 2.30 25.54
N ILE A 132 -4.43 1.27 25.44
CA ILE A 132 -5.55 1.06 26.37
C ILE A 132 -5.03 0.83 27.80
N GLY A 133 -3.97 0.03 27.96
CA GLY A 133 -3.36 -0.22 29.27
C GLY A 133 -2.78 1.05 29.91
N ILE A 134 -2.13 1.90 29.12
CA ILE A 134 -1.63 3.20 29.58
C ILE A 134 -2.80 4.09 30.01
N ILE A 135 -3.84 4.21 29.18
CA ILE A 135 -5.03 5.02 29.50
C ILE A 135 -5.71 4.53 30.79
N LEU A 136 -5.89 3.22 30.97
CA LEU A 136 -6.47 2.64 32.19
C LEU A 136 -5.60 2.89 33.42
N CYS A 137 -4.27 2.77 33.29
CA CYS A 137 -3.34 3.10 34.35
C CYS A 137 -3.47 4.57 34.79
N TRP A 138 -3.57 5.49 33.83
CA TRP A 138 -3.78 6.92 34.12
C TRP A 138 -5.13 7.20 34.76
N ILE A 139 -6.20 6.51 34.35
CA ILE A 139 -7.53 6.63 34.96
C ILE A 139 -7.48 6.17 36.43
N ILE A 140 -6.80 5.06 36.72
CA ILE A 140 -6.64 4.55 38.08
C ILE A 140 -5.81 5.52 38.93
N ILE A 141 -4.71 6.04 38.39
CA ILE A 141 -3.87 7.04 39.07
C ILE A 141 -4.70 8.29 39.38
N ALA A 142 -5.43 8.85 38.41
CA ALA A 142 -6.29 10.00 38.63
C ALA A 142 -7.35 9.75 39.71
N LEU A 143 -7.95 8.56 39.73
CA LEU A 143 -8.96 8.17 40.71
C LEU A 143 -8.37 8.07 42.13
N VAL A 144 -7.16 7.51 42.29
CA VAL A 144 -6.45 7.45 43.57
C VAL A 144 -6.10 8.86 44.07
N PHE A 145 -5.65 9.76 43.20
CA PHE A 145 -5.30 11.13 43.60
C PHE A 145 -6.51 11.95 44.04
N VAL A 146 -7.67 11.78 43.39
CA VAL A 146 -8.95 12.38 43.82
C VAL A 146 -9.35 11.85 45.21
N LEU A 147 -9.09 10.58 45.50
CA LEU A 147 -9.43 9.95 46.78
C LEU A 147 -8.53 10.42 47.94
N VAL A 148 -7.26 10.76 47.65
CA VAL A 148 -6.28 11.28 48.63
C VAL A 148 -6.42 12.81 48.83
N GLY A 149 -7.25 13.49 48.03
CA GLY A 149 -7.51 14.93 48.19
C GLY A 149 -6.36 15.83 47.74
N ILE A 150 -5.54 15.37 46.79
CA ILE A 150 -4.42 16.14 46.24
C ILE A 150 -4.91 17.02 45.09
N ASP A 151 -4.52 18.30 45.07
CA ASP A 151 -4.93 19.26 44.04
C ASP A 151 -4.51 18.84 42.62
N LEU A 152 -5.48 18.87 41.69
CA LEU A 152 -5.31 18.52 40.27
C LEU A 152 -4.22 19.34 39.55
N ASN A 153 -3.88 20.52 40.07
CA ASN A 153 -2.81 21.37 39.52
C ASN A 153 -1.42 20.72 39.62
N PHE A 154 -1.18 19.86 40.62
CA PHE A 154 0.08 19.13 40.76
C PHE A 154 0.24 18.06 39.65
N ILE A 155 -0.88 17.46 39.22
CA ILE A 155 -0.92 16.45 38.16
C ILE A 155 -0.56 17.05 36.80
N LEU A 156 -1.10 18.24 36.47
CA LEU A 156 -0.80 18.95 35.23
C LEU A 156 0.69 19.30 35.10
N ILE A 157 1.34 19.65 36.22
CA ILE A 157 2.78 19.94 36.25
C ILE A 157 3.59 18.67 35.96
N VAL A 158 3.28 17.54 36.61
CA VAL A 158 3.98 16.27 36.36
C VAL A 158 3.78 15.78 34.91
N MET A 159 2.57 15.94 34.34
CA MET A 159 2.30 15.60 32.94
C MET A 159 3.11 16.44 31.95
N PHE A 160 3.29 17.74 32.22
CA PHE A 160 4.03 18.64 31.34
C PHE A 160 5.53 18.31 31.28
N PHE A 161 6.11 17.78 32.37
CA PHE A 161 7.53 17.43 32.45
C PHE A 161 7.86 15.99 32.03
N SER A 162 6.90 15.08 31.98
CA SER A 162 7.15 13.69 31.54
C SER A 162 7.08 13.46 30.02
N ILE A 163 6.46 14.36 29.26
CA ILE A 163 6.21 14.18 27.81
C ILE A 163 7.42 14.53 26.90
N PRO A 164 8.36 15.44 27.24
CA PRO A 164 9.45 15.79 26.31
C PRO A 164 10.45 14.66 26.02
N GLY A 165 10.57 13.66 26.89
CA GLY A 165 11.57 12.59 26.76
C GLY A 165 11.34 11.65 25.58
N GLY A 166 10.09 11.35 25.24
CA GLY A 166 9.75 10.37 24.19
C GLY A 166 9.98 10.90 22.77
N VAL A 167 9.65 12.17 22.52
CA VAL A 167 9.76 12.80 21.19
C VAL A 167 11.23 13.09 20.82
N TRP A 168 12.06 13.42 21.81
CA TRP A 168 13.49 13.64 21.58
C TRP A 168 14.23 12.33 21.23
N LEU A 169 13.84 11.21 21.84
CA LEU A 169 14.40 9.89 21.55
C LEU A 169 14.06 9.39 20.15
N SER A 170 12.83 9.63 19.66
CA SER A 170 12.46 9.25 18.29
C SER A 170 13.22 10.05 17.23
N VAL A 171 13.43 11.35 17.45
CA VAL A 171 14.18 12.21 16.52
C VAL A 171 15.66 11.82 16.48
N LEU A 172 16.27 11.55 17.65
CA LEU A 172 17.64 11.06 17.72
C LEU A 172 17.82 9.69 17.05
N PHE A 173 16.82 8.81 17.19
CA PHE A 173 16.84 7.49 16.58
C PHE A 173 16.72 7.57 15.05
N ASP A 174 15.86 8.44 14.52
CA ASP A 174 15.72 8.69 13.08
C ASP A 174 16.99 9.29 12.48
N ASP A 175 17.62 10.27 13.16
CA ASP A 175 18.87 10.88 12.70
C ASP A 175 20.03 9.87 12.68
N TRP A 176 20.11 8.99 13.69
CA TRP A 176 21.13 7.94 13.75
C TRP A 176 20.99 6.92 12.60
N HIS A 177 19.75 6.49 12.30
CA HIS A 177 19.49 5.59 11.18
C HIS A 177 19.82 6.22 9.83
N ASN A 178 19.49 7.50 9.65
CA ASN A 178 19.76 8.23 8.41
C ASN A 178 21.26 8.42 8.19
N GLN A 179 22.04 8.65 9.26
CA GLN A 179 23.50 8.70 9.17
C GLN A 179 24.13 7.35 8.80
N GLN A 180 23.63 6.25 9.36
CA GLN A 180 24.09 4.91 8.98
C GLN A 180 23.83 4.58 7.50
N ALA A 181 22.66 4.94 6.98
CA ALA A 181 22.32 4.72 5.58
C ALA A 181 23.25 5.50 4.63
N LYS A 182 23.56 6.77 4.97
CA LYS A 182 24.50 7.60 4.21
C LYS A 182 25.96 7.15 4.30
N ALA A 183 26.34 6.39 5.32
CA ALA A 183 27.68 5.84 5.46
C ALA A 183 27.88 4.60 4.55
N ARG A 184 26.87 3.72 4.47
CA ARG A 184 26.91 2.53 3.61
C ARG A 184 26.90 2.88 2.12
N ALA A 185 26.09 3.87 1.73
CA ALA A 185 26.02 4.35 0.35
C ALA A 185 27.29 5.08 -0.15
N ARG A 186 28.27 5.35 0.72
CA ARG A 186 29.59 5.89 0.34
C ARG A 186 30.67 4.82 0.20
N GLN A 187 30.38 3.59 0.62
CA GLN A 187 31.30 2.46 0.56
C GLN A 187 31.01 1.51 -0.63
N GLU A 188 29.90 1.73 -1.34
CA GLU A 188 29.54 1.09 -2.61
C GLU A 188 29.81 2.03 -3.79
#